data_AF-A0A7X6WTE3-F1
#
_entry.id   AF-A0A7X6WTE3-F1
#
_cell.length_a   1.000
_cell.length_b   1.000
_cell.length_c   1.000
_cell.angle_alpha   90.00
_cell.angle_beta   90.00
_cell.angle_gamma   90.00
#
_symmetry.space_group_name_H-M   'P 1'
#
loop_
_entity.id
_entity.type
_entity.pdbx_description
1 polymer ?
#
loop_
_entity_poly.entity_id
_entity_poly.type
_entity_poly.pdbx_seq_one_letter_code
_entity_poly.pdbx_strand_id
1 'polypeptide(L)' 'NVNFGYNAKDDKYEEDMIKSGIIDPLKVTRTALENAVSVAAMLLTTEAVVTDLPEEKGAHDHTMPPMGGGMPGMF' A
#
# COMPACT_ATOMS: atom_id res chain seq x y z
N ASN A 1 -24.41 17.44 -22.64
CA ASN A 1 -24.95 16.53 -21.62
C ASN A 1 -23.84 16.26 -20.60
N VAL A 2 -24.07 16.36 -19.29
CA VAL A 2 -23.04 16.08 -18.27
C VAL A 2 -22.79 14.59 -18.05
N ASN A 3 -23.67 13.73 -18.57
CA ASN A 3 -23.58 12.27 -18.44
C ASN A 3 -22.96 11.59 -19.68
N PHE A 4 -22.43 12.32 -20.65
CA PHE A 4 -21.75 11.71 -21.79
C PHE A 4 -20.43 11.07 -21.32
N GLY A 5 -20.13 9.86 -21.77
CA GLY A 5 -18.86 9.23 -21.43
C GLY A 5 -18.59 7.94 -22.18
N TYR A 6 -17.46 7.32 -21.87
CA TYR A 6 -16.96 6.14 -22.58
C TYR A 6 -17.27 4.86 -21.80
N ASN A 7 -17.88 3.89 -22.46
CA ASN A 7 -18.13 2.56 -21.94
C ASN A 7 -17.00 1.62 -22.36
N ALA A 8 -16.07 1.37 -21.43
CA ALA A 8 -14.90 0.53 -21.65
C ALA A 8 -15.21 -0.97 -21.85
N LYS A 9 -16.42 -1.43 -21.49
CA LYS A 9 -16.84 -2.82 -21.69
C LYS A 9 -17.19 -3.09 -23.15
N ASP A 10 -17.84 -2.12 -23.80
CA ASP A 10 -18.35 -2.25 -25.17
C ASP A 10 -17.55 -1.42 -26.20
N ASP A 11 -16.48 -0.74 -25.75
CA ASP A 11 -15.62 0.13 -26.55
C ASP A 11 -16.39 1.19 -27.37
N LYS A 12 -17.34 1.88 -26.71
CA LYS A 12 -18.21 2.87 -27.35
C LYS A 12 -18.51 4.04 -26.44
N TYR A 13 -18.91 5.16 -27.03
CA TYR A 13 -19.41 6.31 -26.28
C TYR A 13 -20.91 6.19 -26.01
N GLU A 14 -21.31 6.54 -24.80
CA GLU A 14 -22.69 6.61 -24.34
C GLU A 14 -23.10 8.08 -24.22
N GLU A 15 -24.23 8.44 -24.82
CA GLU A 15 -24.82 9.78 -24.66
C GLU A 15 -25.24 10.06 -23.21
N ASP A 16 -25.58 9.01 -22.45
CA ASP A 16 -26.00 9.07 -21.05
C ASP A 16 -25.57 7.82 -20.29
N MET A 17 -24.48 7.93 -19.52
CA MET A 17 -23.93 6.83 -18.72
C MET A 17 -24.88 6.31 -17.64
N ILE A 18 -25.80 7.13 -17.14
CA ILE A 18 -26.78 6.70 -16.14
C ILE A 18 -27.78 5.73 -16.76
N LYS A 19 -28.25 6.02 -17.98
CA LYS A 19 -29.18 5.13 -18.70
C LYS A 19 -28.53 3.82 -19.13
N SER A 20 -27.23 3.82 -19.43
CA SER A 20 -26.48 2.59 -19.70
C SER A 20 -26.14 1.79 -18.42
N GLY A 21 -26.51 2.30 -17.24
CA GLY A 21 -26.33 1.61 -15.96
C GLY A 21 -24.91 1.74 -15.38
N ILE A 22 -24.08 2.62 -15.94
CA ILE A 22 -22.72 2.89 -15.47
C ILE A 22 -22.79 4.07 -14.51
N ILE A 23 -22.92 3.77 -13.21
CA ILE A 23 -23.17 4.76 -12.17
C ILE A 23 -22.25 4.49 -10.98
N ASP A 24 -21.51 5.52 -10.55
CA ASP A 24 -20.74 5.49 -9.31
C ASP A 24 -21.45 6.28 -8.21
N PRO A 25 -21.56 5.75 -6.98
CA PRO A 25 -22.12 6.51 -5.87
C PRO A 25 -21.28 7.75 -5.55
N LEU A 26 -21.93 8.88 -5.29
CA LEU A 26 -21.26 10.16 -4.98
C LEU A 26 -20.15 10.04 -3.91
N LYS A 27 -20.40 9.27 -2.86
CA LYS A 27 -19.45 9.06 -1.77
C LYS A 27 -18.16 8.39 -2.26
N VAL A 28 -18.25 7.45 -3.20
CA VAL A 28 -17.09 6.72 -3.72
C VAL A 28 -16.16 7.68 -4.44
N THR A 29 -16.67 8.42 -5.43
CA THR A 29 -15.84 9.34 -6.23
C THR A 29 -15.28 10.50 -5.38
N ARG A 30 -16.09 11.06 -4.47
CA ARG A 30 -15.65 12.16 -3.60
C ARG A 30 -14.55 11.70 -2.65
N THR A 31 -14.76 10.63 -1.91
CA THR A 31 -13.78 10.13 -0.94
C THR A 31 -12.50 9.65 -1.63
N ALA A 32 -12.60 9.05 -2.82
CA ALA A 32 -11.41 8.68 -3.59
C ALA A 32 -10.55 9.91 -3.93
N LEU A 33 -11.15 11.00 -4.41
CA LEU A 33 -10.45 12.24 -4.72
C LEU A 33 -9.86 12.90 -3.46
N GLU A 34 -10.66 13.02 -2.40
CA GLU A 34 -10.21 13.64 -1.14
C GLU A 34 -9.02 12.89 -0.52
N ASN A 35 -9.06 11.55 -0.52
CA ASN A 35 -7.96 10.73 -0.01
C ASN A 35 -6.70 10.85 -0.89
N ALA A 36 -6.87 10.87 -2.23
CA ALA A 36 -5.75 11.03 -3.16
C ALA A 36 -5.07 12.38 -2.97
N VAL A 37 -5.86 13.47 -2.86
CA VAL A 37 -5.35 14.82 -2.60
C VAL A 37 -4.67 14.88 -1.23
N SER A 38 -5.22 14.24 -0.21
CA SER A 38 -4.61 14.20 1.14
C SER A 38 -3.20 13.60 1.12
N VAL A 39 -3.02 12.43 0.48
CA VAL A 39 -1.70 11.79 0.36
C VAL A 39 -0.77 12.62 -0.51
N ALA A 40 -1.24 13.12 -1.65
CA ALA A 40 -0.43 13.96 -2.55
C ALA A 40 0.06 15.23 -1.85
N ALA A 41 -0.80 15.91 -1.09
CA ALA A 41 -0.42 17.09 -0.32
C ALA A 41 0.64 16.75 0.73
N MET A 42 0.46 15.66 1.47
CA MET A 42 1.43 15.19 2.46
C MET A 42 2.81 14.96 1.83
N LEU A 43 2.86 14.24 0.70
CA LEU A 43 4.10 13.96 -0.03
C LEU A 43 4.75 15.25 -0.56
N LEU A 44 3.98 16.17 -1.14
CA LEU A 44 4.51 17.44 -1.68
C LEU A 44 5.12 18.34 -0.61
N THR A 45 4.59 18.30 0.62
CA THR A 45 5.11 19.10 1.74
C THR A 45 6.18 18.38 2.57
N THR A 46 6.48 17.11 2.25
CA THR A 46 7.50 16.33 2.95
C THR A 46 8.84 16.50 2.25
N GLU A 47 9.73 17.28 2.85
CA GLU A 47 11.06 17.60 2.28
C GLU A 47 12.05 16.42 2.35
N ALA A 48 11.88 15.50 3.30
CA ALA A 48 12.78 14.35 3.48
C ALA A 48 12.04 13.15 4.06
N VAL A 49 12.50 11.95 3.67
CA VAL A 49 12.08 10.67 4.25
C VAL A 49 13.32 9.97 4.77
N VAL A 50 13.32 9.62 6.06
CA VAL A 50 14.42 8.87 6.71
C VAL A 50 13.97 7.43 6.86
N THR A 51 14.83 6.49 6.46
CA THR A 51 14.58 5.05 6.58
C THR A 51 15.72 4.39 7.34
N ASP A 52 15.42 3.36 8.12
CA ASP A 52 16.45 2.52 8.72
C ASP A 52 17.24 1.78 7.64
N LEU A 53 18.50 1.45 7.94
CA LEU A 53 19.30 0.61 7.07
C LEU A 53 18.74 -0.82 7.05
N PRO A 54 18.84 -1.54 5.92
CA PRO A 54 18.48 -2.95 5.88
C PRO A 54 19.23 -3.72 6.97
N GLU A 55 18.51 -4.48 7.80
CA GLU A 55 19.13 -5.39 8.76
C GLU A 55 19.86 -6.50 8.00
N GLU A 56 21.13 -6.75 8.34
CA GLU A 56 21.79 -7.97 7.88
C GLU A 56 21.10 -9.18 8.53
N LYS A 57 20.40 -9.98 7.72
CA LYS A 57 19.90 -11.29 8.15
C LYS A 57 21.08 -12.26 8.33
N GLY A 58 21.59 -12.36 9.56
CA GLY A 58 22.55 -13.36 10.01
C GLY A 58 23.58 -12.75 10.96
N ALA A 59 23.48 -12.95 12.28
CA ALA A 59 24.14 -14.08 12.93
C ALA A 59 23.53 -14.46 14.30
N HIS A 60 22.22 -14.28 14.49
CA HIS A 60 21.53 -14.69 15.72
C HIS A 60 20.32 -15.60 15.47
N ASP A 61 20.27 -16.26 14.31
CA ASP A 61 19.37 -17.39 14.09
C ASP A 61 20.01 -18.67 14.65
N HIS A 62 19.49 -19.09 15.81
CA HIS A 62 19.50 -20.44 16.35
C HIS A 62 20.65 -21.41 15.97
N THR A 63 21.85 -21.23 16.54
CA THR A 63 22.74 -22.38 16.81
C THR A 63 23.64 -22.08 18.01
N MET A 64 23.15 -22.31 19.23
CA MET A 64 24.06 -22.59 20.35
C MET A 64 24.80 -23.89 20.00
N PRO A 65 26.13 -23.91 19.83
CA PRO A 65 26.85 -25.17 19.81
C PRO A 65 26.71 -25.80 21.20
N PRO A 66 26.50 -27.12 21.33
CA PRO A 66 26.64 -27.76 22.62
C PRO A 66 28.10 -27.59 23.04
N MET A 67 28.37 -26.70 23.99
CA MET A 67 29.63 -26.61 24.71
C MET A 67 29.76 -27.89 25.57
N GLY A 68 30.11 -28.98 24.90
CA GLY A 68 30.65 -30.17 25.54
C GLY A 68 32.08 -29.89 25.98
N GLY A 69 32.36 -30.14 27.25
CA GLY A 69 33.73 -30.26 27.74
C GLY A 69 34.00 -29.61 29.09
N GLY A 70 33.82 -30.40 30.16
CA GLY A 70 34.75 -30.45 31.29
C GLY A 70 34.81 -29.28 32.26
N MET A 71 34.15 -29.44 33.42
CA MET A 71 34.75 -29.03 34.69
C MET A 71 34.40 -30.08 35.75
N PRO A 72 35.33 -31.00 36.07
CA PRO A 72 35.13 -32.02 37.09
C PRO A 72 35.29 -31.39 38.48
N GLY A 73 34.27 -31.55 39.32
CA GLY A 73 34.37 -31.43 40.77
C GLY A 73 34.32 -30.00 41.32
N MET A 74 33.15 -29.61 41.82
CA MET A 74 33.08 -28.95 43.12
C MET A 74 31.78 -29.40 43.79
N PHE A 75 31.92 -30.03 44.95
CA PHE A 75 30.84 -30.31 45.88
C PHE A 75 30.19 -29.01 46.36
#